data_AF-A0A353Z114-F1
#
_entry.id   AF-A0A353Z114-F1
#
_cell.length_a   1.000
_cell.length_b   1.000
_cell.length_c   1.000
_cell.angle_alpha   90.00
_cell.angle_beta   90.00
_cell.angle_gamma   90.00
#
_symmetry.space_group_name_H-M   'P 1'
#
loop_
_entity.id
_entity.type
_entity.pdbx_description
1 polymer ?
#
loop_
_entity_poly.entity_id
_entity_poly.type
_entity_poly.pdbx_seq_one_letter_code
_entity_poly.pdbx_strand_id
1 'polypeptide(L)'
;MSVFKISLGLGIVLLLFACNMETPRYELVWSDEFDYTGLPDSSKWAYDSEGNSAGWGNNEAQFYTEARIENARVENGILKITAINEKYGDKDFTSARLVSKADWQYAKVEVRAKVPPGRGTWTAIWMMPGGWTFNDGNWP
;
A
#
# COMPACT_ATOMS: atom_id res chain seq x y z
N MET A 1 68.72 -42.93 -9.60
CA MET A 1 68.42 -43.71 -8.37
C MET A 1 68.17 -42.73 -7.23
N SER A 2 67.36 -43.11 -6.24
CA SER A 2 67.07 -42.36 -5.00
C SER A 2 66.16 -41.12 -5.10
N VAL A 3 64.93 -41.34 -4.62
CA VAL A 3 63.90 -40.38 -4.19
C VAL A 3 64.35 -39.66 -2.91
N PHE A 4 63.89 -38.42 -2.64
CA PHE A 4 63.81 -37.93 -1.24
C PHE A 4 62.60 -37.05 -0.90
N LYS A 5 62.27 -37.07 0.41
CA LYS A 5 61.08 -36.61 1.14
C LYS A 5 61.51 -36.05 2.52
N ILE A 6 60.77 -35.22 3.26
CA ILE A 6 59.47 -34.54 3.02
C ILE A 6 59.48 -33.20 3.78
N SER A 7 58.66 -32.21 3.40
CA SER A 7 58.20 -31.20 4.38
C SER A 7 56.91 -30.48 3.99
N LEU A 8 55.86 -30.70 4.80
CA LEU A 8 54.64 -29.91 4.80
C LEU A 8 54.87 -28.65 5.66
N GLY A 9 54.70 -27.46 5.09
CA GLY A 9 54.73 -26.20 5.85
C GLY A 9 53.33 -25.80 6.29
N LEU A 10 53.12 -25.62 7.60
CA LEU A 10 51.82 -25.23 8.17
C LEU A 10 51.49 -23.78 7.80
N GLY A 11 50.61 -23.59 6.81
CA GLY A 11 50.03 -22.27 6.53
C GLY A 11 48.94 -21.94 7.54
N ILE A 12 49.16 -20.93 8.38
CA ILE A 12 48.06 -20.29 9.14
C ILE A 12 47.18 -19.57 8.13
N VAL A 13 46.06 -20.20 7.77
CA VAL A 13 44.97 -19.55 7.06
C VAL A 13 44.16 -18.78 8.09
N LEU A 14 44.40 -17.47 8.17
CA LEU A 14 43.53 -16.57 8.93
C LEU A 14 42.19 -16.46 8.19
N LEU A 15 41.27 -17.39 8.51
CA LEU A 15 39.88 -17.34 8.05
C LEU A 15 39.20 -16.12 8.67
N LEU A 16 39.26 -15.01 7.93
CA LEU A 16 38.35 -13.88 8.10
C LEU A 16 36.93 -14.37 7.81
N PHE A 17 36.24 -14.80 8.86
CA PHE A 17 34.79 -14.96 8.84
C PHE A 17 34.15 -13.57 8.70
N ALA A 18 34.11 -13.08 7.46
CA ALA A 18 33.15 -12.06 7.08
C ALA A 18 31.76 -12.66 7.30
N CYS A 19 31.11 -12.27 8.40
CA CYS A 19 29.70 -12.56 8.60
C CYS A 19 28.93 -11.80 7.52
N ASN A 20 28.64 -12.46 6.40
CA ASN A 20 27.69 -11.98 5.41
C ASN A 20 26.31 -12.01 6.06
N MET A 21 26.00 -10.95 6.79
CA MET A 21 24.64 -10.58 7.14
C MET A 21 23.89 -10.29 5.84
N GLU A 22 23.31 -11.33 5.23
CA GLU A 22 22.29 -11.12 4.19
C GLU A 22 21.15 -10.34 4.85
N THR A 23 21.09 -9.04 4.56
CA THR A 23 19.90 -8.24 4.79
C THR A 23 18.74 -8.95 4.10
N PRO A 24 17.64 -9.27 4.80
CA PRO A 24 16.50 -9.95 4.20
C PRO A 24 16.07 -9.22 2.92
N ARG A 25 16.29 -9.88 1.78
CA ARG A 25 15.99 -9.29 0.48
C ARG A 25 14.49 -9.39 0.26
N TYR A 26 13.78 -8.28 0.47
CA TYR A 26 12.37 -8.17 0.10
C TYR A 26 12.19 -8.44 -1.39
N GLU A 27 11.20 -9.25 -1.72
CA GLU A 27 10.70 -9.47 -3.08
C GLU A 27 9.51 -8.53 -3.33
N LEU A 28 9.42 -7.96 -4.53
CA LEU A 28 8.30 -7.11 -4.92
C LEU A 28 7.13 -7.99 -5.36
N VAL A 29 6.17 -8.20 -4.45
CA VAL A 29 4.98 -9.03 -4.72
C VAL A 29 3.83 -8.27 -5.38
N TRP A 30 3.80 -6.94 -5.26
CA TRP A 30 2.76 -6.07 -5.83
C TRP A 30 3.20 -4.61 -5.82
N SER A 31 2.75 -3.83 -6.81
CA SER A 31 2.91 -2.38 -6.85
C SER A 31 1.85 -1.70 -7.72
N ASP A 32 1.66 -0.40 -7.50
CA ASP A 32 1.04 0.48 -8.48
C ASP A 32 1.77 1.84 -8.51
N GLU A 33 2.59 2.05 -9.55
CA GLU A 33 3.37 3.28 -9.73
C GLU A 33 2.54 4.42 -10.36
N PHE A 34 1.29 4.14 -10.75
CA PHE A 34 0.36 5.12 -11.32
C PHE A 34 0.83 5.77 -12.64
N ASP A 35 1.64 5.05 -13.43
CA ASP A 35 2.16 5.44 -14.76
C ASP A 35 1.11 5.32 -15.89
N TYR A 36 -0.11 5.79 -15.65
CA TYR A 36 -1.20 5.79 -16.62
C TYR A 36 -2.03 7.08 -16.53
N THR A 37 -3.22 7.12 -17.14
CA THR A 37 -4.14 8.25 -17.01
C THR A 37 -5.58 7.76 -17.09
N GLY A 38 -6.44 8.27 -16.18
CA GLY A 38 -7.84 7.88 -16.08
C GLY A 38 -8.21 7.47 -14.66
N LEU A 39 -9.09 6.49 -14.52
CA LEU A 39 -9.44 5.90 -13.23
C LEU A 39 -8.31 4.97 -12.73
N PRO A 40 -8.15 4.78 -11.41
CA PRO A 40 -7.40 3.67 -10.81
C PRO A 40 -7.60 2.33 -11.52
N ASP A 41 -6.52 1.57 -11.69
CA ASP A 41 -6.53 0.25 -12.32
C ASP A 41 -7.51 -0.69 -11.61
N SER A 42 -8.58 -1.07 -12.29
CA SER A 42 -9.66 -1.90 -11.75
C SER A 42 -9.28 -3.37 -11.55
N SER A 43 -8.10 -3.81 -12.03
CA SER A 43 -7.51 -5.10 -11.66
C SER A 43 -6.82 -5.04 -10.28
N LYS A 44 -6.36 -3.86 -9.86
CA LYS A 44 -5.63 -3.63 -8.60
C LYS A 44 -6.48 -3.03 -7.49
N TRP A 45 -7.46 -2.20 -7.84
CA TRP A 45 -8.24 -1.40 -6.89
C TRP A 45 -9.75 -1.67 -6.98
N ALA A 46 -10.40 -1.63 -5.82
CA ALA A 46 -11.84 -1.53 -5.65
C ALA A 46 -12.19 -0.17 -5.01
N TYR A 47 -13.42 0.28 -5.21
CA TYR A 47 -13.99 1.43 -4.52
C TYR A 47 -14.85 0.92 -3.37
N ASP A 48 -14.65 1.46 -2.17
CA ASP A 48 -15.44 1.12 -0.99
C ASP A 48 -16.48 2.20 -0.75
N SER A 49 -17.75 1.85 -1.00
CA SER A 49 -18.93 2.72 -0.88
C SER A 49 -19.94 2.22 0.17
N GLU A 50 -19.73 1.04 0.75
CA GLU A 50 -20.72 0.31 1.56
C GLU A 50 -21.15 1.07 2.82
N GLY A 51 -20.20 1.69 3.52
CA GLY A 51 -20.42 2.41 4.77
C GLY A 51 -21.03 3.82 4.62
N ASN A 52 -21.36 4.27 3.40
CA ASN A 52 -21.86 5.64 3.14
C ASN A 52 -23.14 5.98 3.93
N SER A 53 -24.08 5.04 4.01
CA SER A 53 -25.34 5.19 4.75
C SER A 53 -25.14 5.17 6.28
N ALA A 54 -24.04 4.58 6.76
CA ALA A 54 -23.72 4.41 8.18
C ALA A 54 -22.66 5.40 8.70
N GLY A 55 -22.20 6.35 7.87
CA GLY A 55 -21.19 7.33 8.25
C GLY A 55 -19.84 6.73 8.61
N TRP A 56 -19.50 5.57 8.03
CA TRP A 56 -18.19 4.91 8.13
C TRP A 56 -17.70 4.59 9.55
N GLY A 57 -18.62 4.51 10.52
CA GLY A 57 -18.31 4.26 11.94
C GLY A 57 -17.81 5.50 12.71
N ASN A 58 -17.42 6.58 12.02
CA ASN A 58 -16.85 7.79 12.64
C ASN A 58 -17.74 9.05 12.49
N ASN A 59 -19.00 8.90 12.03
CA ASN A 59 -19.88 10.00 11.64
C ASN A 59 -19.30 10.87 10.51
N GLU A 60 -18.69 10.21 9.52
CA GLU A 60 -18.00 10.89 8.42
C GLU A 60 -18.98 11.63 7.50
N ALA A 61 -18.58 12.83 7.07
CA ALA A 61 -19.48 13.80 6.42
C ALA A 61 -19.55 13.65 4.89
N GLN A 62 -18.69 12.82 4.29
CA GLN A 62 -18.59 12.62 2.85
C GLN A 62 -19.29 11.36 2.35
N PHE A 63 -19.67 11.39 1.07
CA PHE A 63 -20.03 10.23 0.28
C PHE A 63 -18.78 9.75 -0.48
N TYR A 64 -18.32 8.51 -0.25
CA TYR A 64 -17.29 7.90 -1.09
C TYR A 64 -17.92 7.41 -2.40
N THR A 65 -17.47 7.95 -3.52
CA THR A 65 -18.01 7.68 -4.85
C THR A 65 -17.27 6.54 -5.55
N GLU A 66 -17.99 5.73 -6.31
CA GLU A 66 -17.41 4.70 -7.18
C GLU A 66 -17.01 5.28 -8.54
N ALA A 67 -15.83 4.91 -9.05
CA ALA A 67 -15.39 5.15 -10.43
C ALA A 67 -15.51 6.60 -10.95
N ARG A 68 -15.48 7.61 -10.07
CA ARG A 68 -15.65 9.03 -10.42
C ARG A 68 -14.30 9.77 -10.49
N ILE A 69 -14.01 10.34 -11.66
CA ILE A 69 -12.71 10.95 -12.00
C ILE A 69 -12.41 12.22 -11.18
N GLU A 70 -13.44 12.94 -10.75
CA GLU A 70 -13.32 14.10 -9.87
C GLU A 70 -12.73 13.70 -8.50
N ASN A 71 -13.16 12.54 -7.96
CA ASN A 71 -12.78 12.05 -6.63
C ASN A 71 -11.57 11.11 -6.62
N ALA A 72 -11.38 10.28 -7.66
CA ALA A 72 -10.20 9.44 -7.82
C ALA A 72 -9.76 9.39 -9.28
N ARG A 73 -8.57 9.92 -9.56
CA ARG A 73 -7.94 9.81 -10.87
C ARG A 73 -6.43 9.63 -10.78
N VAL A 74 -5.89 8.99 -11.78
CA VAL A 74 -4.45 8.90 -12.02
C VAL A 74 -4.11 9.86 -13.15
N GLU A 75 -3.15 10.76 -12.91
CA GLU A 75 -2.63 11.69 -13.90
C GLU A 75 -1.21 12.16 -13.50
N ASN A 76 -0.29 12.23 -14.47
CA ASN A 76 1.10 12.67 -14.26
C ASN A 76 1.90 11.82 -13.24
N GLY A 77 1.79 10.49 -13.32
CA GLY A 77 2.57 9.55 -12.47
C GLY A 77 2.16 9.54 -11.00
N ILE A 78 0.94 9.99 -10.67
CA ILE A 78 0.38 9.95 -9.32
C ILE A 78 -1.12 9.67 -9.33
N LEU A 79 -1.57 8.92 -8.32
CA LEU A 79 -2.95 8.88 -7.87
C LEU A 79 -3.32 10.19 -7.14
N LYS A 80 -4.48 10.75 -7.49
CA LYS A 80 -5.12 11.88 -6.81
C LYS A 80 -6.48 11.45 -6.28
N ILE A 81 -6.55 11.26 -4.96
CA ILE A 81 -7.83 11.21 -4.23
C ILE A 81 -8.17 12.64 -3.83
N THR A 82 -9.37 13.09 -4.19
CA THR A 82 -9.84 14.47 -3.98
C THR A 82 -11.14 14.46 -3.18
N ALA A 83 -11.12 15.05 -2.00
CA ALA A 83 -12.33 15.42 -1.28
C ALA A 83 -12.88 16.74 -1.84
N ILE A 84 -14.18 16.79 -2.14
CA ILE A 84 -14.83 17.95 -2.76
C ILE A 84 -16.00 18.38 -1.88
N ASN A 85 -16.16 19.69 -1.67
CA ASN A 85 -17.37 20.26 -1.08
C ASN A 85 -18.43 20.40 -2.18
N GLU A 86 -19.23 19.36 -2.35
CA GLU A 86 -20.36 19.31 -3.26
C GLU A 86 -21.46 18.43 -2.66
N LYS A 87 -22.72 18.79 -2.89
CA LYS A 87 -23.85 18.03 -2.39
C LYS A 87 -24.05 16.77 -3.24
N TYR A 88 -23.99 15.60 -2.62
CA TYR A 88 -24.15 14.31 -3.27
C TYR A 88 -24.93 13.34 -2.37
N GLY A 89 -26.12 12.93 -2.82
CA GLY A 89 -27.04 12.15 -1.98
C GLY A 89 -27.48 12.92 -0.73
N ASP A 90 -27.28 12.32 0.45
CA ASP A 90 -27.53 12.89 1.77
C ASP A 90 -26.33 13.66 2.36
N LYS A 91 -25.19 13.71 1.65
CA LYS A 91 -23.93 14.32 2.12
C LYS A 91 -23.64 15.65 1.42
N ASP A 92 -22.89 16.50 2.12
CA ASP A 92 -22.43 17.80 1.59
C ASP A 92 -20.95 17.76 1.11
N PHE A 93 -20.34 16.58 1.12
CA PHE A 93 -18.99 16.33 0.58
C PHE A 93 -18.95 15.02 -0.21
N THR A 94 -18.04 14.93 -1.17
CA THR A 94 -17.65 13.67 -1.84
C THR A 94 -16.17 13.38 -1.60
N SER A 95 -15.76 12.12 -1.73
CA SER A 95 -14.36 11.71 -1.77
C SER A 95 -14.25 10.33 -2.44
N ALA A 96 -13.08 9.71 -2.41
CA ALA A 96 -12.90 8.30 -2.77
C ALA A 96 -12.16 7.53 -1.67
N ARG A 97 -12.55 6.26 -1.50
CA ARG A 97 -11.92 5.28 -0.62
C ARG A 97 -11.58 4.07 -1.47
N LEU A 98 -10.28 3.83 -1.66
CA LEU A 98 -9.78 2.73 -2.48
C LEU A 98 -9.24 1.61 -1.59
N VAL A 99 -9.53 0.38 -1.98
CA VAL A 99 -9.08 -0.86 -1.32
C VAL A 99 -8.33 -1.69 -2.36
N SER A 100 -7.21 -2.30 -1.99
CA SER A 100 -6.48 -3.19 -2.88
C SER A 100 -7.25 -4.49 -3.10
N LYS A 101 -7.29 -4.99 -4.33
CA LYS A 101 -7.83 -6.31 -4.70
C LYS A 101 -6.86 -7.47 -4.42
N ALA A 102 -5.83 -7.18 -3.62
CA ALA A 102 -4.83 -8.13 -3.16
C ALA A 102 -4.52 -7.81 -1.70
N ASP A 103 -4.26 -8.87 -0.94
CA ASP A 103 -3.91 -8.86 0.47
C ASP A 103 -2.65 -9.71 0.70
N TRP A 104 -1.92 -9.43 1.77
CA TRP A 104 -0.72 -10.15 2.14
C TRP A 104 -0.64 -10.33 3.65
N GLN A 105 -0.33 -11.55 4.08
CA GLN A 105 0.13 -11.81 5.43
C GLN A 105 1.65 -11.65 5.46
N TYR A 106 2.14 -10.69 6.25
CA TYR A 106 3.56 -10.30 6.38
C TYR A 106 4.16 -9.68 5.10
N ALA A 107 4.05 -8.35 4.97
CA ALA A 107 4.67 -7.58 3.90
C ALA A 107 5.32 -6.30 4.44
N LYS A 108 6.28 -5.75 3.70
CA LYS A 108 6.73 -4.37 3.86
C LYS A 108 5.91 -3.50 2.90
N VAL A 109 5.01 -2.67 3.44
CA VAL A 109 4.18 -1.75 2.65
C VAL A 109 4.82 -0.38 2.65
N GLU A 110 5.04 0.19 1.46
CA GLU A 110 5.56 1.55 1.28
C GLU A 110 4.60 2.35 0.40
N VAL A 111 4.23 3.57 0.83
CA VAL A 111 3.38 4.48 0.05
C VAL A 111 3.99 5.88 0.07
N ARG A 112 4.27 6.43 -1.11
CA ARG A 112 4.81 7.78 -1.29
C ARG A 112 3.69 8.78 -1.57
N ALA A 113 3.16 9.41 -0.52
CA ALA A 113 2.05 10.36 -0.62
C ALA A 113 2.45 11.81 -0.27
N LYS A 114 1.67 12.78 -0.77
CA LYS A 114 1.67 14.17 -0.31
C LYS A 114 0.27 14.53 0.18
N VAL A 115 0.13 14.89 1.45
CA VAL A 115 -1.14 15.31 2.04
C VAL A 115 -1.25 16.83 1.98
N PRO A 116 -2.25 17.42 1.29
CA PRO A 116 -2.49 18.86 1.32
C PRO A 116 -3.14 19.28 2.65
N PRO A 117 -2.92 20.51 3.13
CA PRO A 117 -3.59 21.02 4.31
C PRO A 117 -5.08 21.31 4.04
N GLY A 118 -5.95 20.92 4.97
CA GLY A 118 -7.37 21.26 4.94
C GLY A 118 -8.01 21.07 6.33
N ARG A 119 -8.79 22.05 6.81
CA ARG A 119 -9.52 21.88 8.07
C ARG A 119 -10.71 20.95 7.82
N GLY A 120 -10.71 19.80 8.49
CA GLY A 120 -11.73 18.76 8.32
C GLY A 120 -11.37 17.67 7.31
N THR A 121 -10.25 17.77 6.59
CA THR A 121 -9.76 16.65 5.77
C THR A 121 -9.03 15.64 6.65
N TRP A 122 -9.44 14.37 6.59
CA TRP A 122 -8.78 13.26 7.25
C TRP A 122 -8.27 12.28 6.19
N THR A 123 -6.96 12.32 5.91
CA THR A 123 -6.31 11.38 4.99
C THR A 123 -5.77 10.19 5.78
N ALA A 124 -6.06 8.98 5.32
CA ALA A 124 -5.57 7.73 5.92
C ALA A 124 -4.94 6.83 4.85
N ILE A 125 -3.83 6.18 5.21
CA ILE A 125 -3.25 5.03 4.53
C ILE A 125 -3.13 3.97 5.61
N TRP A 126 -3.84 2.86 5.46
CA TRP A 126 -4.12 1.91 6.53
C TRP A 126 -4.45 0.54 5.94
N MET A 127 -4.59 -0.48 6.78
CA MET A 127 -4.82 -1.88 6.38
C MET A 127 -5.94 -2.50 7.22
N MET A 128 -6.60 -3.51 6.66
CA MET A 128 -7.65 -4.31 7.28
C MET A 128 -7.41 -5.80 7.04
N PRO A 129 -8.06 -6.70 7.80
CA PRO A 129 -8.04 -8.13 7.50
C PRO A 129 -8.53 -8.42 6.07
N GLY A 130 -7.86 -9.34 5.38
CA GLY A 130 -8.26 -9.77 4.04
C GLY A 130 -9.68 -10.33 4.04
N GLY A 131 -10.50 -9.88 3.09
CA GLY A 131 -11.90 -10.29 2.95
C GLY A 131 -12.91 -9.59 3.87
N TRP A 132 -12.49 -8.67 4.75
CA TRP A 132 -13.42 -7.89 5.59
C TRP A 132 -14.24 -6.90 4.75
N THR A 133 -15.56 -6.84 5.03
CA THR A 133 -16.51 -5.87 4.48
C THR A 133 -17.10 -4.99 5.58
N PHE A 134 -17.63 -3.81 5.23
CA PHE A 134 -18.25 -2.93 6.24
C PHE A 134 -19.46 -3.61 6.92
N ASN A 135 -20.13 -4.51 6.21
CA ASN A 135 -21.32 -5.21 6.65
C ASN A 135 -21.04 -6.42 7.57
N ASP A 136 -19.79 -6.91 7.64
CA ASP A 136 -19.41 -8.00 8.54
C ASP A 136 -19.52 -7.63 10.02
N GLY A 137 -19.50 -6.31 10.30
CA GLY A 137 -19.43 -5.77 11.65
C GLY A 137 -18.14 -6.20 12.37
N ASN A 138 -18.23 -6.30 13.70
CA ASN A 138 -17.20 -6.93 14.55
C ASN A 138 -15.77 -6.34 14.45
N TRP A 139 -15.64 -5.07 14.06
CA TRP A 139 -14.41 -4.29 14.26
C TRP A 139 -14.43 -3.64 15.66
N PRO A 140 -13.29 -3.53 16.38
CA PRO A 140 -11.94 -3.95 16.01
C PRO A 140 -11.68 -5.47 16.07
#